data_AF-A0A6H1KLL3-F1
#
_entry.id   AF-A0A6H1KLL3-F1
#
_cell.length_a   1.000
_cell.length_b   1.000
_cell.length_c   1.000
_cell.angle_alpha   90.00
_cell.angle_beta   90.00
_cell.angle_gamma   90.00
#
_symmetry.space_group_name_H-M   'P 1'
#
loop_
_entity.id
_entity.type
_entity.pdbx_description
1 polymer ?
#
loop_
_entity_poly.entity_id
_entity_poly.type
_entity_poly.pdbx_seq_one_letter_code
_entity_poly.pdbx_strand_id
1 'polypeptide(L)'
;MWTVSADGHAVLDWNHPGSIDETAVTHAIDAALLRPGVLLVVVEGLFALSLPSVVRRAAWRVYVDTPDDIRLARKILRKIEMQRQDPRLSLRNYLQTGRDRHAAHVAPSRAAADLVVDGTASEAEMLAAVMPLIGPALAPPPAAPSRARGVCGVTRTPGVPAFAL
;
A
#
# COMPACT_ATOMS: atom_id res chain seq x y z
N MET A 1 11.61 21.55 1.22
CA MET A 1 11.31 22.99 1.03
C MET A 1 10.94 23.59 2.39
N TRP A 2 11.50 24.73 2.79
CA TRP A 2 11.17 25.38 4.06
C TRP A 2 9.94 26.28 3.92
N THR A 3 9.13 26.40 4.98
CA THR A 3 7.97 27.29 5.08
C THR A 3 7.89 27.89 6.48
N VAL A 4 6.87 28.72 6.75
CA VAL A 4 6.60 29.31 8.06
C VAL A 4 5.33 28.66 8.63
N SER A 5 5.40 28.17 9.86
CA SER A 5 4.26 27.57 10.56
C SER A 5 3.18 28.61 10.88
N ALA A 6 1.98 28.14 11.23
CA ALA A 6 0.89 29.01 11.70
C ALA A 6 1.27 29.87 12.92
N ASP A 7 2.30 29.46 13.67
CA ASP A 7 2.81 30.12 14.87
C ASP A 7 4.09 30.95 14.59
N GLY A 8 4.49 31.09 13.32
CA GLY A 8 5.57 32.00 12.88
C GLY A 8 6.98 31.38 12.85
N HIS A 9 7.13 30.08 13.07
CA HIS A 9 8.45 29.42 13.08
C HIS A 9 8.81 28.87 11.70
N ALA A 10 10.08 28.97 11.31
CA ALA A 10 10.58 28.29 10.12
C ALA A 10 10.53 26.77 10.33
N VAL A 11 9.81 26.07 9.45
CA VAL A 11 9.58 24.62 9.53
C VAL A 11 9.72 23.98 8.16
N LEU A 12 10.05 22.69 8.13
CA LEU A 12 9.98 21.92 6.89
C LEU A 12 8.52 21.86 6.43
N ASP A 13 8.27 22.15 5.15
CA ASP A 13 6.95 22.05 4.57
C ASP A 13 6.60 20.59 4.28
N TRP A 14 6.00 19.92 5.27
CA TRP A 14 5.50 18.55 5.17
C TRP A 14 4.38 18.36 4.15
N ASN A 15 3.83 19.45 3.57
CA ASN A 15 2.83 19.40 2.52
C ASN A 15 3.43 19.66 1.13
N HIS A 16 4.76 19.59 0.98
CA HIS A 16 5.44 19.66 -0.30
C HIS A 16 6.15 18.33 -0.60
N PRO A 17 6.08 17.78 -1.83
CA PRO A 17 6.71 16.49 -2.16
C PRO A 17 8.23 16.50 -1.97
N GLY A 18 8.88 17.65 -2.22
CA GLY A 18 10.30 17.88 -1.89
C GLY A 18 10.63 17.96 -0.39
N SER A 19 9.74 17.52 0.50
CA SER A 19 10.07 17.18 1.90
C SER A 19 10.34 15.68 2.08
N ILE A 20 10.06 14.87 1.06
CA ILE A 20 10.31 13.43 1.06
C ILE A 20 11.71 13.15 0.51
N ASP A 21 12.45 12.31 1.21
CA ASP A 21 13.68 11.73 0.70
C ASP A 21 13.33 10.55 -0.23
N GLU A 22 13.23 10.82 -1.53
CA GLU A 22 12.93 9.79 -2.53
C GLU A 22 13.99 8.67 -2.56
N THR A 23 15.25 8.98 -2.27
CA THR A 23 16.32 7.98 -2.24
C THR A 23 16.06 6.98 -1.11
N ALA A 24 15.79 7.49 0.10
CA ALA A 24 15.47 6.65 1.25
C ALA A 24 14.21 5.80 1.00
N VAL A 25 13.17 6.38 0.38
CA VAL A 25 11.96 5.63 0.00
C VAL A 25 12.28 4.50 -0.96
N THR A 26 13.05 4.75 -2.02
CA THR A 26 13.40 3.70 -2.99
C THR A 26 14.22 2.58 -2.36
N HIS A 27 15.21 2.90 -1.53
CA HIS A 27 15.98 1.89 -0.80
C HIS A 27 15.10 1.05 0.13
N ALA A 28 14.11 1.67 0.81
CA ALA A 28 13.19 0.94 1.68
C ALA A 28 12.29 -0.03 0.88
N ILE A 29 11.79 0.41 -0.28
CA ILE A 29 10.99 -0.45 -1.19
C ILE A 29 11.84 -1.63 -1.67
N ASP A 30 13.03 -1.36 -2.19
CA ASP A 30 13.90 -2.38 -2.75
C ASP A 30 14.34 -3.39 -1.67
N ALA A 31 14.67 -2.91 -0.46
CA ALA A 31 14.97 -3.77 0.68
C ALA A 31 13.78 -4.62 1.13
N ALA A 32 12.55 -4.07 1.11
CA ALA A 32 11.35 -4.81 1.47
C ALA A 32 11.05 -5.93 0.48
N LEU A 33 11.21 -5.67 -0.83
CA LEU A 33 10.99 -6.65 -1.89
C LEU A 33 11.98 -7.82 -1.87
N LEU A 34 13.19 -7.62 -1.33
CA LEU A 34 14.20 -8.67 -1.20
C LEU A 34 14.00 -9.59 0.01
N ARG A 35 13.06 -9.26 0.91
CA ARG A 35 12.81 -10.08 2.10
C ARG A 35 12.11 -11.40 1.73
N PRO A 36 12.61 -12.55 2.19
CA PRO A 36 11.97 -13.83 1.94
C PRO A 36 10.52 -13.86 2.44
N GLY A 37 9.60 -14.37 1.61
CA GLY A 37 8.19 -14.51 1.96
C GLY A 37 7.34 -13.24 1.84
N VAL A 38 7.91 -12.11 1.41
CA VAL A 38 7.13 -10.92 1.06
C VAL A 38 6.47 -11.12 -0.29
N LEU A 39 5.12 -11.10 -0.31
CA LEU A 39 4.31 -11.21 -1.53
C LEU A 39 3.79 -9.86 -2.02
N LEU A 40 3.69 -8.87 -1.12
CA LEU A 40 3.14 -7.55 -1.40
C LEU A 40 3.84 -6.52 -0.52
N VAL A 41 4.22 -5.40 -1.14
CA VAL A 41 4.68 -4.19 -0.45
C VAL A 41 3.68 -3.09 -0.77
N VAL A 42 3.08 -2.51 0.28
CA VAL A 42 2.17 -1.37 0.14
C VAL A 42 2.94 -0.10 0.51
N VAL A 43 3.03 0.82 -0.45
CA VAL A 43 3.59 2.15 -0.22
C VAL A 43 2.43 3.13 -0.11
N GLU A 44 2.16 3.60 1.10
CA GLU A 44 1.11 4.57 1.35
C GLU A 44 1.67 5.94 1.75
N GLY A 45 0.86 6.99 1.54
CA GLY A 45 1.19 8.34 1.95
C GLY A 45 0.66 9.39 0.99
N LEU A 46 0.64 10.64 1.47
CA LEU A 46 0.07 11.79 0.75
C LEU A 46 0.67 12.01 -0.65
N PHE A 47 1.96 11.69 -0.82
CA PHE A 47 2.70 11.91 -2.07
C PHE A 47 3.08 10.62 -2.80
N ALA A 48 2.61 9.44 -2.39
CA ALA A 48 3.06 8.17 -2.98
C ALA A 48 2.92 8.14 -4.52
N LEU A 49 1.82 8.69 -5.05
CA LEU A 49 1.59 8.80 -6.50
C LEU A 49 2.16 10.09 -7.13
N SER A 50 2.68 11.01 -6.32
CA SER A 50 3.34 12.24 -6.79
C SER A 50 4.84 12.05 -6.98
N LEU A 51 5.44 11.01 -6.39
CA LEU A 51 6.87 10.72 -6.49
C LEU A 51 7.16 9.83 -7.70
N PRO A 52 7.87 10.32 -8.74
CA PRO A 52 8.12 9.54 -9.95
C PRO A 52 8.89 8.24 -9.68
N SER A 53 9.77 8.25 -8.67
CA SER A 53 10.55 7.07 -8.27
C SER A 53 9.68 5.92 -7.74
N VAL A 54 8.58 6.24 -7.06
CA VAL A 54 7.59 5.28 -6.53
C VAL A 54 6.66 4.83 -7.66
N VAL A 55 6.10 5.77 -8.43
CA VAL A 55 5.17 5.47 -9.52
C VAL A 55 5.79 4.52 -10.55
N ARG A 56 7.07 4.69 -10.91
CA ARG A 56 7.76 3.81 -11.85
C ARG A 56 8.01 2.40 -11.32
N ARG A 57 8.00 2.19 -10.00
CA ARG A 57 8.20 0.88 -9.35
C ARG A 57 6.89 0.16 -9.09
N ALA A 58 5.79 0.90 -9.00
CA ALA A 58 4.49 0.34 -8.63
C ALA A 58 3.94 -0.56 -9.74
N ALA A 59 3.57 -1.79 -9.36
CA ALA A 59 2.77 -2.66 -10.23
C ALA A 59 1.32 -2.17 -10.36
N TRP A 60 0.80 -1.56 -9.28
CA TRP A 60 -0.55 -1.03 -9.19
C TRP A 60 -0.56 0.28 -8.40
N ARG A 61 -1.37 1.23 -8.85
CA ARG A 61 -1.46 2.57 -8.28
C ARG A 61 -2.91 2.86 -7.91
N VAL A 62 -3.16 3.05 -6.62
CA VAL A 62 -4.51 3.30 -6.09
C VAL A 62 -4.56 4.71 -5.50
N TYR A 63 -5.58 5.48 -5.88
CA TYR A 63 -5.87 6.79 -5.29
C TYR A 63 -7.20 6.72 -4.53
N VAL A 64 -7.21 7.16 -3.27
CA VAL A 64 -8.44 7.27 -2.47
C VAL A 64 -8.98 8.69 -2.59
N ASP A 65 -10.06 8.85 -3.34
CA ASP A 65 -10.70 10.14 -3.58
C ASP A 65 -11.70 10.41 -2.46
N THR A 66 -11.61 11.57 -1.82
CA THR A 66 -12.50 11.92 -0.71
C THR A 66 -12.69 13.44 -0.69
N PRO A 67 -13.95 13.91 -0.57
CA PRO A 67 -14.25 15.34 -0.46
C PRO A 67 -13.42 16.05 0.62
N ASP A 68 -13.03 17.29 0.34
CA ASP A 68 -12.16 18.13 1.16
C ASP A 68 -12.68 18.31 2.60
N ASP A 69 -13.98 18.55 2.72
CA ASP A 69 -14.70 18.74 3.99
C ASP A 69 -14.65 17.48 4.86
N ILE A 70 -14.89 16.30 4.27
CA ILE A 70 -14.81 15.01 4.95
C ILE A 70 -13.38 14.73 5.42
N ARG A 71 -12.37 14.93 4.56
CA ARG A 71 -10.96 14.75 4.93
C ARG A 71 -10.55 15.69 6.06
N LEU A 72 -10.97 16.95 5.99
CA LEU A 72 -10.68 17.95 7.02
C LEU A 72 -11.33 17.57 8.35
N ALA A 73 -12.61 17.20 8.34
CA ALA A 73 -13.34 16.79 9.54
C ALA A 73 -12.68 15.56 10.20
N ARG A 74 -12.40 14.49 9.43
CA ARG A 74 -11.71 13.29 9.93
C ARG A 74 -10.33 13.62 10.50
N LYS A 75 -9.56 14.50 9.83
CA LYS A 75 -8.25 14.94 10.31
C LYS A 75 -8.35 15.68 11.64
N ILE A 76 -9.32 16.58 11.79
CA ILE A 76 -9.52 17.35 13.02
C ILE A 76 -9.91 16.42 14.16
N LEU A 77 -10.90 15.55 13.97
CA LEU A 77 -11.34 14.58 14.98
C LEU A 77 -10.19 13.70 15.46
N ARG A 78 -9.44 13.08 14.54
CA ARG A 78 -8.28 12.27 14.87
C ARG A 78 -7.22 13.05 15.66
N LYS A 79 -6.97 14.32 15.33
CA LYS A 79 -5.98 15.15 16.04
C LYS A 79 -6.44 15.56 17.44
N ILE A 80 -7.74 15.77 17.63
CA ILE A 80 -8.31 15.99 18.96
C ILE A 80 -8.14 14.73 19.81
N GLU A 81 -8.55 13.58 19.28
CA GLU A 81 -8.57 12.31 20.03
C GLU A 81 -7.17 11.79 20.35
N MET A 82 -6.28 11.76 19.35
CA MET A 82 -4.97 11.11 19.47
C MET A 82 -3.88 12.03 19.99
N GLN A 83 -3.99 13.35 19.75
CA GLN A 83 -2.93 14.33 20.03
C GLN A 83 -3.38 15.44 21.00
N ARG A 84 -4.64 15.44 21.43
CA ARG A 84 -5.24 16.50 22.27
C ARG A 84 -5.01 17.90 21.71
N GLN A 85 -4.95 18.02 20.38
CA GLN A 85 -4.59 19.26 19.70
C GLN A 85 -5.80 20.22 19.64
N ASP A 86 -5.57 21.53 19.79
CA ASP A 86 -6.61 22.53 19.50
C ASP A 86 -7.04 22.41 18.01
N PRO A 87 -8.34 22.24 17.71
CA PRO A 87 -8.85 22.21 16.33
C PRO A 87 -8.51 23.48 15.53
N ARG A 88 -8.36 24.65 16.18
CA ARG A 88 -8.00 25.91 15.53
C ARG A 88 -6.69 25.80 14.77
N LEU A 89 -5.70 25.08 15.30
CA LEU A 89 -4.42 24.89 14.63
C LEU A 89 -4.58 24.10 13.32
N SER A 90 -5.39 23.04 13.33
CA SER A 90 -5.68 22.27 12.11
C SER A 90 -6.40 23.10 11.06
N LEU A 91 -7.36 23.92 11.48
CA LEU A 91 -8.10 24.83 10.60
C LEU A 91 -7.21 25.92 10.01
N ARG A 92 -6.38 26.59 10.83
CA ARG A 92 -5.43 27.60 10.36
C ARG A 92 -4.47 27.01 9.33
N ASN A 93 -3.88 25.85 9.63
CA ASN A 93 -3.00 25.16 8.69
C ASN A 93 -3.71 24.81 7.38
N TYR A 94 -4.96 24.38 7.42
CA TYR A 94 -5.74 24.09 6.21
C TYR A 94 -5.96 25.34 5.35
N LEU A 95 -6.37 26.45 5.98
CA LEU A 95 -6.65 27.72 5.32
C LEU A 95 -5.39 28.42 4.80
N GLN A 96 -4.27 28.31 5.51
CA GLN A 96 -3.02 28.98 5.14
C GLN A 96 -2.26 28.26 4.03
N THR A 97 -2.17 26.93 4.08
CA THR A 97 -1.32 26.17 3.14
C THR A 97 -1.92 24.83 2.72
N GLY A 98 -2.63 24.12 3.60
CA GLY A 98 -3.03 22.73 3.37
C GLY A 98 -3.88 22.53 2.12
N ARG A 99 -4.86 23.41 1.87
CA ARG A 99 -5.72 23.35 0.68
C ARG A 99 -4.93 23.56 -0.61
N ASP A 100 -4.11 24.61 -0.66
CA ASP A 100 -3.36 24.98 -1.86
C ASP A 100 -2.28 23.94 -2.18
N ARG A 101 -1.61 23.43 -1.15
CA ARG A 101 -0.62 22.35 -1.28
C ARG A 101 -1.25 21.05 -1.76
N HIS A 102 -2.44 20.71 -1.26
CA HIS A 102 -3.19 19.58 -1.78
C HIS A 102 -3.53 19.75 -3.26
N ALA A 103 -4.06 20.90 -3.64
CA ALA A 103 -4.41 21.20 -5.03
C ALA A 103 -3.18 21.18 -5.96
N ALA A 104 -2.03 21.64 -5.49
CA ALA A 104 -0.81 21.70 -6.28
C ALA A 104 -0.09 20.35 -6.42
N HIS A 105 -0.09 19.51 -5.38
CA HIS A 105 0.82 18.37 -5.30
C HIS A 105 0.15 17.00 -5.09
N VAL A 106 -1.10 16.97 -4.63
CA VAL A 106 -1.79 15.72 -4.25
C VAL A 106 -2.95 15.43 -5.19
N ALA A 107 -3.86 16.39 -5.41
CA ALA A 107 -4.99 16.19 -6.31
C ALA A 107 -4.56 15.79 -7.74
N PRO A 108 -3.49 16.37 -8.34
CA PRO A 108 -3.06 15.98 -9.68
C PRO A 108 -2.55 14.53 -9.78
N SER A 109 -2.06 13.94 -8.68
CA SER A 109 -1.51 12.58 -8.72
C SER A 109 -2.58 11.50 -8.92
N ARG A 110 -3.86 11.85 -8.77
CA ARG A 110 -5.01 11.03 -9.19
C ARG A 110 -4.89 10.57 -10.64
N ALA A 111 -4.30 11.38 -11.52
CA ALA A 111 -4.10 11.02 -12.92
C ALA A 111 -3.10 9.88 -13.15
N ALA A 112 -2.24 9.58 -12.16
CA ALA A 112 -1.31 8.47 -12.21
C ALA A 112 -1.90 7.15 -11.69
N ALA A 113 -3.14 7.15 -11.18
CA ALA A 113 -3.76 5.98 -10.58
C ALA A 113 -4.34 5.03 -11.64
N ASP A 114 -4.19 3.73 -11.40
CA ASP A 114 -4.88 2.67 -12.15
C ASP A 114 -6.31 2.48 -11.65
N LEU A 115 -6.54 2.72 -10.35
CA LEU A 115 -7.82 2.63 -9.69
C LEU A 115 -8.04 3.83 -8.77
N VAL A 116 -9.21 4.45 -8.88
CA VAL A 116 -9.68 5.47 -7.94
C VAL A 116 -10.78 4.86 -7.07
N VAL A 117 -10.58 4.87 -5.75
CA VAL A 117 -11.51 4.33 -4.76
C VAL A 117 -12.21 5.49 -4.06
N ASP A 118 -13.52 5.38 -3.87
CA ASP A 118 -14.29 6.34 -3.07
C ASP A 118 -13.99 6.15 -1.58
N GLY A 119 -13.29 7.12 -0.98
CA GLY A 119 -12.95 7.10 0.45
C GLY A 119 -14.10 7.48 1.38
N THR A 120 -15.30 7.73 0.86
CA THR A 120 -16.52 7.85 1.66
C THR A 120 -17.23 6.50 1.86
N ALA A 121 -16.90 5.49 1.04
CA ALA A 121 -17.42 4.14 1.16
C ALA A 121 -16.94 3.45 2.46
N SER A 122 -17.61 2.35 2.81
CA SER A 122 -17.17 1.51 3.93
C SER A 122 -15.83 0.82 3.64
N GLU A 123 -15.12 0.42 4.70
CA GLU A 123 -13.86 -0.33 4.57
C GLU A 123 -14.02 -1.59 3.72
N ALA A 124 -15.12 -2.33 3.92
CA ALA A 124 -15.41 -3.55 3.17
C ALA A 124 -15.58 -3.28 1.67
N GLU A 125 -16.26 -2.20 1.30
CA GLU A 125 -16.45 -1.80 -0.11
C GLU A 125 -15.14 -1.34 -0.75
N MET A 126 -14.35 -0.53 -0.03
CA MET A 126 -13.04 -0.09 -0.51
C MET A 126 -12.09 -1.28 -0.72
N LEU A 127 -12.07 -2.22 0.23
CA LEU A 127 -11.30 -3.46 0.10
C LEU A 127 -11.79 -4.28 -1.10
N ALA A 128 -13.10 -4.50 -1.24
CA ALA A 128 -13.66 -5.23 -2.35
C ALA A 128 -13.29 -4.62 -3.72
N ALA A 129 -13.14 -3.30 -3.81
CA ALA A 129 -12.68 -2.62 -5.02
C ALA A 129 -11.18 -2.88 -5.33
N VAL A 130 -10.33 -2.96 -4.31
CA VAL A 130 -8.88 -3.17 -4.47
C VAL A 130 -8.51 -4.65 -4.67
N MET A 131 -9.25 -5.57 -4.05
CA MET A 131 -8.91 -6.99 -4.06
C MET A 131 -8.70 -7.62 -5.45
N PRO A 132 -9.50 -7.31 -6.49
CA PRO A 132 -9.26 -7.84 -7.84
C PRO A 132 -7.91 -7.44 -8.44
N LEU A 133 -7.36 -6.30 -8.01
CA LEU A 133 -6.08 -5.77 -8.49
C LEU A 133 -4.89 -6.57 -7.96
N ILE A 134 -4.96 -7.00 -6.68
CA ILE A 134 -3.85 -7.68 -5.97
C ILE A 134 -4.05 -9.19 -5.80
N GLY A 135 -5.27 -9.69 -5.96
CA GLY A 135 -5.66 -11.08 -5.71
C GLY A 135 -4.81 -12.13 -6.42
N PRO A 136 -4.48 -11.98 -7.72
CA PRO A 136 -3.63 -12.94 -8.42
C PRO A 136 -2.22 -13.08 -7.84
N ALA A 137 -1.66 -12.01 -7.26
CA ALA A 137 -0.32 -12.01 -6.67
C ALA A 137 -0.28 -12.51 -5.22
N LEU A 138 -1.41 -12.45 -4.53
CA LEU A 138 -1.55 -12.97 -3.15
C LEU A 138 -1.99 -14.43 -3.11
N ALA A 139 -2.31 -15.04 -4.25
CA ALA A 139 -2.62 -16.46 -4.33
C ALA A 139 -1.39 -17.28 -3.89
N PRO A 140 -1.56 -18.31 -3.04
CA PRO A 140 -0.45 -19.20 -2.72
C PRO A 140 0.10 -19.81 -4.01
N PRO A 141 1.43 -20.03 -4.12
CA PRO A 141 1.98 -20.70 -5.28
C PRO A 141 1.25 -22.05 -5.47
N PRO A 142 0.98 -22.46 -6.72
CA PRO A 142 0.33 -23.75 -6.96
C PRO A 142 1.12 -24.84 -6.22
N ALA A 143 0.41 -25.68 -5.47
CA ALA A 143 1.02 -26.74 -4.69
C ALA A 143 1.96 -27.54 -5.59
N ALA A 144 3.23 -27.66 -5.20
CA ALA A 144 4.18 -28.46 -5.94
C ALA A 144 3.60 -29.88 -6.13
N PRO A 145 3.70 -30.48 -7.33
CA PRO A 145 3.19 -31.82 -7.56
C PRO A 145 3.80 -32.73 -6.50
N SER A 146 2.93 -33.41 -5.73
CA SER A 146 3.42 -34.36 -4.75
C SER A 146 4.27 -35.37 -5.50
N ARG A 147 5.56 -35.48 -5.14
CA ARG A 147 6.38 -36.58 -5.64
C ARG A 147 5.67 -37.84 -5.18
N ALA A 148 4.99 -38.51 -6.10
CA ALA A 148 4.40 -39.81 -5.86
C ALA A 148 5.49 -40.66 -5.21
N ARG A 149 5.26 -41.10 -3.98
CA ARG A 149 6.15 -42.07 -3.32
C ARG A 149 6.14 -43.28 -4.24
N GLY A 150 7.26 -43.53 -4.92
CA GLY A 150 7.43 -44.72 -5.72
C GLY A 150 7.10 -45.93 -4.85
N VAL A 151 6.06 -46.66 -5.23
CA VAL A 151 5.78 -47.98 -4.67
C VAL A 151 6.96 -48.84 -5.08
N CYS A 152 7.85 -49.12 -4.13
CA CYS A 152 8.91 -50.09 -4.29
C CYS A 152 8.24 -51.44 -4.55
N GLY A 153 8.21 -51.86 -5.81
CA GLY A 153 7.71 -53.16 -6.22
C GLY A 153 8.63 -54.23 -5.66
N VAL A 154 8.23 -54.85 -4.55
CA VAL A 154 8.81 -56.12 -4.09
C VAL A 154 8.49 -57.17 -5.14
N THR A 155 9.50 -57.62 -5.87
CA THR A 155 9.41 -58.76 -6.77
C THR A 155 9.21 -60.02 -5.93
N ARG A 156 7.99 -60.58 -5.95
CA ARG A 156 7.74 -61.94 -5.46
C ARG A 156 8.26 -62.92 -6.50
N THR A 157 9.20 -63.76 -6.08
CA THR A 157 9.67 -64.94 -6.83
C THR A 157 8.52 -65.91 -7.11
N PRO A 158 8.49 -66.58 -8.27
CA PRO A 158 7.45 -67.56 -8.57
C PRO A 158 7.78 -68.90 -7.88
N GLY A 159 6.81 -69.42 -7.13
CA GLY A 159 6.85 -70.75 -6.52
C GLY A 159 6.66 -71.86 -7.57
N VAL A 160 7.43 -72.93 -7.39
CA VAL A 160 7.41 -74.18 -8.19
C VAL A 160 6.06 -74.91 -8.01
N PRO A 161 5.47 -75.52 -9.06
CA PRO A 161 4.29 -76.35 -8.88
C PRO A 161 4.69 -77.76 -8.41
N ALA A 162 4.08 -78.23 -7.32
CA ALA A 162 4.10 -79.64 -6.95
C ALA A 162 2.92 -80.36 -7.60
N PHE A 163 3.22 -81.42 -8.34
CA PHE A 163 2.27 -82.32 -9.00
C PHE A 163 2.13 -83.62 -8.17
N ALA A 164 0.93 -84.23 -8.23
CA ALA A 164 0.60 -85.63 -7.92
C ALA A 164 0.55 -85.99 -6.40
N LEU A 165 -0.42 -86.71 -5.82
CA LEU A 165 -1.50 -87.61 -6.26
C LEU A 165 -2.70 -87.46 -5.31
#